data_AF-A0A2T5U7Y9-F1
#
_entry.id   AF-A0A2T5U7Y9-F1
#
_cell.length_a   1.000
_cell.length_b   1.000
_cell.length_c   1.000
_cell.angle_alpha   90.00
_cell.angle_beta   90.00
_cell.angle_gamma   90.00
#
_symmetry.space_group_name_H-M   'P 1'
#
loop_
_entity.id
_entity.type
_entity.pdbx_description
1 polymer ?
#
loop_
_entity_poly.entity_id
_entity_poly.type
_entity_poly.pdbx_seq_one_letter_code
_entity_poly.pdbx_strand_id
1 'polypeptide(L)'
;MQVRAVFNAAKEDFDGGYLNSVRSMVQAEVFSTELDQANELMKGGYIVAAAVIAGVVLETTMRRLCEDAGIEPGSLNKMNADLTKAGIYNLLVNKRITALADIRNNAAHGHPNKFTKDDVVDMIAKVEAFVADHV
;
A
#
# COMPACT_ATOMS: atom_id res chain seq x y z
N MET A 1 32.70 4.50 28.23
CA MET A 1 31.90 5.74 28.06
C MET A 1 31.23 5.84 26.68
N GLN A 2 31.90 5.46 25.59
CA GLN A 2 31.34 5.58 24.23
C GLN A 2 30.04 4.80 23.98
N VAL A 3 29.90 3.57 24.52
CA VAL A 3 28.72 2.72 24.24
C VAL A 3 27.42 3.29 24.82
N ARG A 4 27.49 4.02 25.95
CA ARG A 4 26.32 4.62 26.61
C ARG A 4 25.78 5.82 25.84
N ALA A 5 26.65 6.59 25.20
CA ALA A 5 26.25 7.68 24.31
C ALA A 5 25.58 7.16 23.04
N VAL A 6 26.10 6.09 22.45
CA VAL A 6 25.48 5.42 21.29
C VAL A 6 24.09 4.88 21.65
N PHE A 7 23.94 4.25 22.81
CA PHE A 7 22.64 3.74 23.27
C PHE A 7 21.63 4.86 23.56
N ASN A 8 22.08 5.98 24.13
CA ASN A 8 21.22 7.14 24.38
C ASN A 8 20.79 7.82 23.07
N ALA A 9 21.69 7.96 22.09
CA ALA A 9 21.35 8.47 20.77
C ALA A 9 20.35 7.54 20.05
N ALA A 10 20.58 6.22 20.06
CA ALA A 10 19.63 5.26 19.50
C ALA A 10 18.27 5.27 20.21
N LYS A 11 18.25 5.54 21.52
CA LYS A 11 17.01 5.71 22.28
C LYS A 11 16.31 7.02 21.91
N GLU A 12 17.03 8.13 21.75
CA GLU A 12 16.47 9.40 21.28
C GLU A 12 15.94 9.29 19.85
N ASP A 13 16.61 8.54 18.97
CA ASP A 13 16.14 8.26 17.62
C ASP A 13 14.85 7.41 17.62
N PHE A 14 14.76 6.46 18.55
CA PHE A 14 13.56 5.65 18.77
C PHE A 14 12.40 6.49 19.35
N ASP A 15 12.63 7.19 20.46
CA ASP A 15 11.63 8.02 21.15
C ASP A 15 11.20 9.22 20.28
N GLY A 16 12.11 9.74 19.45
CA GLY A 16 11.89 10.86 18.52
C GLY A 16 11.25 10.47 17.19
N GLY A 17 10.98 9.18 16.95
CA GLY A 17 10.28 8.70 15.75
C GLY A 17 11.14 8.62 14.48
N TYR A 18 12.45 8.85 14.56
CA TYR A 18 13.38 8.74 13.41
C TYR A 18 13.44 7.31 12.86
N LEU A 19 13.27 6.29 13.69
CA LEU A 19 13.19 4.91 13.22
C LEU A 19 11.92 4.64 12.39
N ASN A 20 10.81 5.34 12.69
CA ASN A 20 9.59 5.24 11.90
C ASN A 20 9.74 5.91 10.52
N SER A 21 10.47 7.04 10.46
CA SER A 21 10.74 7.71 9.18
C SER A 21 11.65 6.89 8.27
N VAL A 22 12.69 6.23 8.82
CA VAL A 22 13.52 5.29 8.07
C VAL A 22 12.69 4.12 7.55
N ARG A 23 11.80 3.55 8.38
CA ARG A 23 10.88 2.47 7.94
C ARG A 23 9.96 2.94 6.80
N SER A 24 9.40 4.15 6.87
CA SER A 24 8.62 4.75 5.77
C SER A 24 9.42 4.88 4.47
N MET A 25 10.64 5.43 4.54
CA MET A 25 11.47 5.59 3.34
C MET A 25 11.80 4.26 2.66
N VAL A 26 12.19 3.25 3.43
CA VAL A 26 12.49 1.91 2.89
C VAL A 26 11.25 1.31 2.23
N GLN A 27 10.06 1.48 2.83
CA GLN A 27 8.83 0.95 2.23
C GLN A 27 8.43 1.69 0.97
N ALA A 28 8.56 3.01 0.92
CA ALA A 28 8.32 3.78 -0.29
C ALA A 28 9.21 3.31 -1.45
N GLU A 29 10.48 3.00 -1.18
CA GLU A 29 11.41 2.45 -2.17
C GLU A 29 10.99 1.04 -2.65
N VAL A 30 10.58 0.16 -1.72
CA VAL A 30 10.07 -1.18 -2.06
C VAL A 30 8.81 -1.08 -2.91
N PHE A 31 7.82 -0.27 -2.50
CA PHE A 31 6.57 -0.10 -3.25
C PHE A 31 6.79 0.52 -4.63
N SER A 32 7.70 1.50 -4.76
CA SER A 32 8.10 2.03 -6.06
C SER A 32 8.63 0.91 -6.96
N THR A 33 9.51 0.07 -6.43
CA THR A 33 10.10 -1.05 -7.18
C THR A 33 9.04 -2.08 -7.59
N GLU A 34 8.04 -2.36 -6.76
CA GLU A 34 6.94 -3.27 -7.07
C GLU A 34 5.97 -2.69 -8.11
N LEU A 35 5.66 -1.39 -8.04
CA LEU A 35 4.83 -0.71 -9.04
C LEU A 35 5.54 -0.60 -10.39
N ASP A 36 6.87 -0.41 -10.40
CA ASP A 36 7.68 -0.51 -11.61
C ASP A 36 7.61 -1.91 -12.24
N GLN A 37 7.67 -2.96 -11.43
CA GLN A 37 7.45 -4.33 -11.92
C GLN A 37 6.05 -4.52 -12.51
N ALA A 38 5.01 -3.97 -11.88
CA ALA A 38 3.65 -4.01 -12.41
C ALA A 38 3.57 -3.31 -13.77
N ASN A 39 4.24 -2.16 -13.93
CA ASN A 39 4.34 -1.44 -15.20
C ASN A 39 5.06 -2.25 -16.29
N GLU A 40 6.18 -2.91 -15.97
CA GLU A 40 6.89 -3.77 -16.94
C GLU A 40 6.04 -4.99 -17.35
N LEU A 41 5.32 -5.60 -16.41
CA LEU A 41 4.36 -6.67 -16.71
C LEU A 41 3.24 -6.18 -17.64
N MET A 42 2.72 -4.97 -17.42
CA MET A 42 1.71 -4.36 -18.30
C MET A 42 2.25 -4.14 -19.71
N LYS A 43 3.49 -3.67 -19.87
CA LYS A 43 4.15 -3.51 -21.18
C LYS A 43 4.31 -4.85 -21.88
N GLY A 44 4.61 -5.91 -21.13
CA GLY A 44 4.70 -7.30 -21.62
C GLY A 44 3.35 -7.97 -21.90
N GLY A 45 2.22 -7.33 -21.59
CA GLY A 45 0.88 -7.90 -21.80
C GLY A 45 0.40 -8.85 -20.68
N TYR A 46 1.13 -8.93 -19.58
CA TYR A 46 0.80 -9.77 -18.42
C TYR A 46 -0.16 -9.05 -17.46
N ILE A 47 -1.37 -8.76 -17.95
CA ILE A 47 -2.36 -7.89 -17.27
C ILE A 47 -2.75 -8.41 -15.88
N VAL A 48 -3.03 -9.71 -15.74
CA VAL A 48 -3.42 -10.31 -14.46
C VAL A 48 -2.29 -10.22 -13.44
N ALA A 49 -1.05 -10.50 -13.87
CA ALA A 49 0.11 -10.44 -12.99
C ALA A 49 0.35 -9.01 -12.50
N ALA A 50 0.26 -8.03 -13.40
CA ALA A 50 0.38 -6.63 -13.02
C ALA A 50 -0.69 -6.18 -12.00
N ALA A 51 -1.94 -6.57 -12.21
CA ALA A 51 -3.03 -6.29 -11.27
C ALA A 51 -2.81 -6.93 -9.89
N VAL A 52 -2.26 -8.15 -9.85
CA VAL A 52 -1.90 -8.82 -8.59
C VAL A 52 -0.79 -8.05 -7.86
N ILE A 53 0.29 -7.67 -8.56
CA ILE A 53 1.40 -6.93 -7.94
C ILE A 53 0.95 -5.57 -7.41
N ALA A 54 0.25 -4.76 -8.21
CA ALA A 54 -0.30 -3.49 -7.75
C ALA A 54 -1.29 -3.68 -6.58
N GLY A 55 -2.05 -4.77 -6.59
CA GLY A 55 -2.97 -5.14 -5.52
C GLY A 55 -2.27 -5.48 -4.21
N VAL A 56 -1.09 -6.09 -4.26
CA VAL A 56 -0.26 -6.38 -3.07
C VAL A 56 0.27 -5.09 -2.45
N VAL A 57 0.72 -4.14 -3.27
CA VAL A 57 1.16 -2.81 -2.79
C VAL A 57 0.03 -2.09 -2.06
N LEU A 58 -1.17 -2.05 -2.66
CA LEU A 58 -2.36 -1.48 -2.03
C LEU A 58 -2.68 -2.14 -0.68
N GLU A 59 -2.73 -3.48 -0.65
CA GLU A 59 -3.07 -4.22 0.58
C GLU A 59 -2.03 -3.99 1.68
N THR A 60 -0.74 -3.98 1.33
CA THR A 60 0.35 -3.77 2.29
C THR A 60 0.33 -2.35 2.86
N THR A 61 0.08 -1.34 2.01
CA THR A 61 -0.11 0.05 2.44
C THR A 61 -1.27 0.18 3.42
N MET A 62 -2.41 -0.44 3.11
CA MET A 62 -3.58 -0.41 4.01
C MET A 62 -3.33 -1.16 5.33
N ARG A 63 -2.64 -2.29 5.30
CA ARG A 63 -2.25 -3.02 6.53
C ARG A 63 -1.39 -2.15 7.43
N ARG A 64 -0.44 -1.42 6.86
CA ARG A 64 0.36 -0.46 7.62
C ARG A 64 -0.48 0.66 8.21
N LEU A 65 -1.38 1.27 7.44
CA LEU A 65 -2.28 2.29 7.98
C LEU A 65 -3.13 1.75 9.13
N CYS A 66 -3.53 0.48 9.07
CA CYS A 66 -4.21 -0.18 10.19
C CYS A 66 -3.27 -0.30 11.40
N GLU A 67 -2.03 -0.76 11.23
CA GLU A 67 -1.02 -0.82 12.30
C GLU A 67 -0.81 0.55 12.96
N ASP A 68 -0.58 1.59 12.16
CA ASP A 68 -0.31 2.96 12.63
C ASP A 68 -1.52 3.57 13.36
N ALA A 69 -2.74 3.17 12.97
CA ALA A 69 -4.00 3.59 13.63
C ALA A 69 -4.43 2.67 14.80
N GLY A 70 -3.68 1.60 15.11
CA GLY A 70 -4.06 0.63 16.14
C GLY A 70 -5.33 -0.18 15.80
N ILE A 71 -5.58 -0.40 14.51
CA ILE A 71 -6.72 -1.16 13.98
C ILE A 71 -6.24 -2.56 13.57
N GLU A 72 -6.96 -3.61 13.97
CA GLU A 72 -6.64 -4.98 13.58
C GLU A 72 -6.78 -5.19 12.06
N PRO A 73 -5.72 -5.61 11.35
CA PRO A 73 -5.79 -5.86 9.91
C PRO A 73 -6.77 -6.98 9.55
N GLY A 74 -7.38 -6.88 8.36
CA GLY A 74 -8.39 -7.82 7.92
C GLY A 74 -8.43 -7.99 6.40
N SER A 75 -9.61 -8.27 5.85
CA SER A 75 -9.82 -8.21 4.40
C SER A 75 -9.70 -6.77 3.91
N LEU A 76 -9.35 -6.58 2.64
CA LEU A 76 -9.18 -5.25 2.03
C LEU A 76 -10.44 -4.36 2.21
N ASN A 77 -11.62 -4.94 2.07
CA ASN A 77 -12.90 -4.25 2.30
C ASN A 77 -13.10 -3.86 3.77
N LYS A 78 -12.73 -4.74 4.71
CA LYS A 78 -12.83 -4.45 6.15
C LYS A 78 -11.86 -3.34 6.53
N MET A 79 -10.59 -3.46 6.14
CA MET A 79 -9.57 -2.43 6.38
C MET A 79 -10.02 -1.09 5.80
N ASN A 80 -10.59 -1.08 4.59
CA ASN A 80 -11.08 0.14 3.96
C ASN A 80 -12.17 0.84 4.80
N ALA A 81 -13.15 0.07 5.27
CA ALA A 81 -14.24 0.58 6.09
C ALA A 81 -13.73 1.09 7.45
N ASP A 82 -12.87 0.33 8.11
CA ASP A 82 -12.36 0.65 9.44
C ASP A 82 -11.45 1.90 9.40
N LEU A 83 -10.55 2.02 8.42
CA LEU A 83 -9.70 3.20 8.22
C LEU A 83 -10.52 4.46 7.89
N THR A 84 -11.58 4.33 7.09
CA THR A 84 -12.49 5.45 6.80
C THR A 84 -13.25 5.88 8.06
N LYS A 85 -13.73 4.91 8.85
CA LYS A 85 -14.43 5.17 10.11
C LYS A 85 -13.52 5.84 11.15
N ALA A 86 -12.24 5.48 11.15
CA ALA A 86 -11.21 6.12 11.98
C ALA A 86 -10.78 7.50 11.46
N GLY A 87 -11.26 7.93 10.29
CA GLY A 87 -10.96 9.25 9.73
C GLY A 87 -9.58 9.36 9.08
N ILE A 88 -8.90 8.24 8.81
CA ILE A 88 -7.58 8.24 8.14
C ILE A 88 -7.70 8.82 6.73
N TYR A 89 -8.81 8.53 6.04
CA TYR A 89 -9.17 9.15 4.78
C TYR A 89 -10.69 9.23 4.62
N ASN A 90 -11.14 10.05 3.67
CA ASN A 90 -12.55 10.35 3.47
C ASN A 90 -13.30 9.29 2.62
N LEU A 91 -14.62 9.46 2.51
CA LEU A 91 -15.50 8.56 1.74
C LEU A 91 -15.17 8.49 0.24
N LEU A 92 -14.58 9.55 -0.34
CA LEU A 92 -14.17 9.52 -1.74
C LEU A 92 -13.01 8.55 -1.94
N VAL A 93 -12.01 8.59 -1.05
CA VAL A 93 -10.89 7.64 -1.06
C VAL A 93 -11.40 6.21 -0.82
N ASN A 94 -12.34 6.03 0.12
CA ASN A 94 -12.97 4.73 0.36
C ASN A 94 -13.58 4.12 -0.91
N LYS A 95 -14.33 4.90 -1.69
CA LYS A 95 -14.96 4.43 -2.94
C LYS A 95 -13.92 4.08 -4.01
N ARG A 96 -12.82 4.84 -4.09
CA ARG A 96 -11.70 4.53 -4.98
C ARG A 96 -11.04 3.20 -4.60
N ILE A 97 -10.68 3.04 -3.33
CA ILE A 97 -10.09 1.79 -2.83
C ILE A 97 -11.02 0.60 -3.08
N THR A 98 -12.33 0.77 -2.91
CA THR A 98 -13.32 -0.29 -3.19
C THR A 98 -13.24 -0.76 -4.65
N ALA A 99 -13.09 0.16 -5.61
CA ALA A 99 -12.93 -0.20 -7.02
C ALA A 99 -11.60 -0.94 -7.27
N LEU A 100 -10.50 -0.47 -6.69
CA LEU A 100 -9.19 -1.13 -6.80
C LEU A 100 -9.19 -2.53 -6.17
N ALA A 101 -9.88 -2.69 -5.04
CA ALA A 101 -10.06 -3.96 -4.35
C ALA A 101 -10.77 -4.99 -5.24
N ASP A 102 -11.79 -4.56 -6.00
CA ASP A 102 -12.52 -5.44 -6.90
C ASP A 102 -11.63 -5.95 -8.03
N ILE A 103 -10.81 -5.08 -8.65
CA ILE A 103 -9.85 -5.48 -9.69
C ILE A 103 -8.85 -6.51 -9.12
N ARG A 104 -8.22 -6.18 -7.98
CA ARG A 104 -7.27 -7.07 -7.29
C ARG A 104 -7.89 -8.42 -6.98
N ASN A 105 -9.12 -8.45 -6.44
CA ASN A 105 -9.80 -9.68 -6.07
C ASN A 105 -10.07 -10.53 -7.31
N ASN A 106 -10.62 -9.94 -8.37
CA ASN A 106 -10.86 -10.68 -9.61
C ASN A 106 -9.56 -11.19 -10.23
N ALA A 107 -8.47 -10.42 -10.19
CA ALA A 107 -7.18 -10.88 -10.67
C ALA A 107 -6.63 -12.05 -9.86
N ALA A 108 -6.61 -11.95 -8.53
CA ALA A 108 -6.09 -12.98 -7.63
C ALA A 108 -6.91 -14.27 -7.62
N HIS A 109 -8.21 -14.20 -7.97
CA HIS A 109 -9.11 -15.35 -8.04
C HIS A 109 -9.30 -15.90 -9.47
N GLY A 110 -8.55 -15.41 -10.47
CA GLY A 110 -8.56 -15.98 -11.83
C GLY A 110 -9.77 -15.57 -12.66
N HIS A 111 -10.31 -14.37 -12.45
CA HIS A 111 -11.44 -13.81 -13.20
C HIS A 111 -11.00 -12.64 -14.12
N PRO A 112 -10.12 -12.85 -15.11
CA PRO A 112 -9.55 -11.77 -15.93
C PRO A 112 -10.60 -11.04 -16.78
N ASN A 113 -11.75 -11.66 -17.05
CA ASN A 113 -12.82 -11.06 -17.86
C ASN A 113 -13.67 -10.03 -17.10
N LYS A 114 -13.34 -9.74 -15.83
CA LYS A 114 -14.07 -8.79 -14.98
C LYS A 114 -13.46 -7.40 -14.94
N PHE A 115 -12.31 -7.21 -15.57
CA PHE A 115 -11.61 -5.94 -15.69
C PHE A 115 -10.90 -5.88 -17.04
N THR A 116 -10.58 -4.67 -17.48
CA THR A 116 -9.90 -4.41 -18.74
C THR A 116 -8.43 -4.09 -18.50
N LYS A 117 -7.66 -4.04 -19.59
CA LYS A 117 -6.28 -3.55 -19.56
C LYS A 117 -6.21 -2.13 -18.99
N ASP A 118 -7.11 -1.26 -19.42
CA ASP A 118 -7.13 0.15 -19.03
C ASP A 118 -7.48 0.32 -17.54
N ASP A 119 -8.35 -0.55 -17.00
CA ASP A 119 -8.63 -0.60 -15.56
C ASP A 119 -7.36 -0.90 -14.75
N VAL A 120 -6.48 -1.78 -15.25
CA VAL A 120 -5.22 -2.11 -14.56
C VAL A 120 -4.16 -1.01 -14.72
N VAL A 121 -4.10 -0.34 -15.87
CA VAL A 121 -3.26 0.86 -16.04
C VAL A 121 -3.67 1.94 -15.03
N ASP A 122 -4.97 2.22 -14.93
CA ASP A 122 -5.51 3.20 -13.98
C ASP A 122 -5.30 2.74 -12.53
N MET A 123 -5.43 1.43 -12.25
CA MET A 123 -5.15 0.86 -10.94
C MET A 123 -3.72 1.14 -10.49
N ILE A 124 -2.71 0.88 -11.33
CA ILE A 124 -1.30 1.12 -10.98
C ILE A 124 -1.08 2.58 -10.60
N ALA A 125 -1.54 3.52 -11.45
CA ALA A 125 -1.40 4.95 -11.19
C ALA A 125 -2.12 5.41 -9.91
N LYS A 126 -3.32 4.88 -9.64
CA LYS A 126 -4.05 5.23 -8.42
C LYS A 126 -3.44 4.63 -7.16
N VAL A 127 -2.87 3.42 -7.23
CA VAL A 127 -2.16 2.81 -6.12
C VAL A 127 -0.88 3.61 -5.83
N GLU A 128 -0.14 4.01 -6.85
CA GLU A 128 1.03 4.88 -6.71
C GLU A 128 0.68 6.20 -6.00
N ALA A 129 -0.38 6.89 -6.45
CA ALA A 129 -0.85 8.11 -5.81
C ALA A 129 -1.30 7.86 -4.35
N PHE A 130 -1.99 6.74 -4.08
CA PHE A 130 -2.43 6.41 -2.74
C PHE A 130 -1.25 6.16 -1.79
N VAL A 131 -0.21 5.46 -2.25
CA VAL A 131 1.04 5.24 -1.50
C VAL A 131 1.70 6.58 -1.19
N ALA A 132 1.86 7.45 -2.19
CA ALA A 132 2.49 8.76 -2.01
C ALA A 132 1.75 9.65 -1.01
N ASP A 133 0.43 9.55 -0.93
CA ASP A 133 -0.40 10.31 0.00
C ASP A 133 -0.37 9.76 1.45
N HIS A 134 0.10 8.52 1.67
CA HIS A 134 -0.12 7.80 2.94
C HIS A 134 1.10 7.05 3.52
N VAL A 135 2.30 7.15 2.91
CA VAL A 135 3.53 6.47 3.37
C VAL A 135 4.64 7.46 3.70
#